data_AF-A0A3C0YU60-F1
#
_entry.id   AF-A0A3C0YU60-F1
#
_cell.length_a   1.000
_cell.length_b   1.000
_cell.length_c   1.000
_cell.angle_alpha   90.00
_cell.angle_beta   90.00
_cell.angle_gamma   90.00
#
_symmetry.space_group_name_H-M   'P 1'
#
loop_
_entity.id
_entity.type
_entity.pdbx_description
1 polymer ?
#
loop_
_entity_poly.entity_id
_entity_poly.type
_entity_poly.pdbx_seq_one_letter_code
_entity_poly.pdbx_strand_id
1 'polypeptide(L)'
;MLERINRAYTQIARATKTLGRKINIMEVCGTHTVSIFRAGLRDSFPDSLKLLSGPGCPVCISDHGYIDAIISLSDRSDCIIATYGDMIRVPGRKGSLEQRTKQGNIKIVLSAEDVLKIAKQHPDKKIVFVAVGFET
;
A
#
# COMPACT_ATOMS: atom_id res chain seq x y z
N MET A 1 30.47 -2.08 8.51
CA MET A 1 28.98 -2.19 8.51
C MET A 1 28.46 -2.75 9.84
N LEU A 2 28.93 -3.92 10.27
CA LEU A 2 28.54 -4.54 11.55
C LEU A 2 28.76 -3.63 12.77
N GLU A 3 29.86 -2.86 12.82
CA GLU A 3 30.11 -1.92 13.91
C GLU A 3 29.01 -0.86 14.07
N ARG A 4 28.45 -0.34 12.97
CA ARG A 4 27.36 0.65 13.01
C ARG A 4 26.09 0.03 13.58
N ILE A 5 25.81 -1.21 13.20
CA ILE A 5 24.65 -1.97 13.67
C ILE A 5 24.78 -2.26 15.18
N ASN A 6 25.93 -2.77 15.61
CA ASN A 6 26.20 -3.04 17.03
C ASN A 6 26.14 -1.78 17.89
N ARG A 7 26.67 -0.66 17.36
CA ARG A 7 26.58 0.65 18.03
C ARG A 7 25.12 1.09 18.19
N ALA A 8 24.28 0.91 17.17
CA ALA A 8 22.85 1.21 17.25
C ALA A 8 22.14 0.34 18.30
N TYR A 9 22.38 -0.97 18.33
CA TYR A 9 21.80 -1.86 19.36
C TYR A 9 22.20 -1.46 20.77
N THR A 10 23.47 -1.09 20.98
CA THR A 10 23.96 -0.63 22.29
C THR A 10 23.26 0.65 22.73
N GLN A 11 23.06 1.60 21.80
CA GLN A 11 22.34 2.84 22.08
C GLN A 11 20.86 2.57 22.41
N ILE A 12 20.20 1.68 21.66
CA ILE A 12 18.82 1.30 21.90
C ILE A 12 18.67 0.67 23.29
N ALA A 13 19.52 -0.30 23.64
CA ALA A 13 19.49 -0.96 24.94
C ALA A 13 19.73 0.02 26.11
N ARG A 14 20.64 0.98 25.93
CA ARG A 14 20.88 2.04 26.93
C ARG A 14 19.67 2.95 27.08
N ALA A 15 19.06 3.36 25.97
CA ALA A 15 17.89 4.25 25.97
C ALA A 15 16.68 3.58 26.63
N THR A 16 16.39 2.31 26.28
CA THR A 16 15.27 1.57 26.85
C THR A 16 15.45 1.33 28.36
N LYS A 17 16.67 1.02 28.81
CA LYS A 17 17.00 0.91 30.25
C LYS A 17 16.80 2.23 31.00
N THR A 18 17.24 3.34 30.41
CA THR A 18 17.14 4.67 31.02
C THR A 18 15.68 5.11 31.17
N LEU A 19 14.83 4.80 30.18
CA LEU A 19 13.41 5.14 30.22
C LEU A 19 12.60 4.29 31.21
N GLY A 20 13.08 3.10 31.58
CA GLY A 20 12.48 2.27 32.63
C GLY A 20 11.05 1.78 32.36
N ARG A 21 10.56 1.89 31.11
CA ARG A 21 9.20 1.53 30.71
C ARG A 21 9.17 0.87 29.34
N LYS A 22 8.06 0.21 29.02
CA LYS A 22 7.80 -0.32 27.68
C LYS A 22 7.62 0.84 26.69
N ILE A 23 8.26 0.72 25.52
CA ILE A 23 8.24 1.69 24.43
C ILE A 23 7.59 1.00 23.23
N ASN A 24 6.61 1.68 22.64
CA ASN A 24 6.03 1.28 21.36
C ASN A 24 6.47 2.29 20.30
N ILE A 25 7.07 1.82 19.22
CA ILE A 25 7.36 2.64 18.03
C ILE A 25 6.53 2.10 16.89
N MET A 26 5.76 2.97 16.25
CA MET A 26 4.94 2.60 15.11
C MET A 26 5.53 3.20 13.84
N GLU A 27 5.70 2.36 12.82
CA GLU A 27 5.91 2.82 11.45
C GLU A 27 4.59 2.76 10.67
N VAL A 28 4.44 3.64 9.68
CA VAL A 28 3.24 3.75 8.83
C VAL A 28 3.63 3.72 7.34
N CYS A 29 4.59 2.89 6.99
CA CYS A 29 5.07 2.75 5.60
C CYS A 29 5.27 1.28 5.29
N GLY A 30 4.49 0.73 4.35
CA GLY A 30 4.62 -0.67 3.93
C GLY A 30 6.05 -1.08 3.55
N THR A 31 6.82 -0.17 2.96
CA THR A 31 8.24 -0.39 2.64
C THR A 31 9.11 -0.58 3.89
N HIS A 32 8.84 0.19 4.96
CA HIS A 32 9.49 -0.03 6.26
C HIS A 32 9.04 -1.35 6.88
N THR A 33 7.75 -1.68 6.84
CA THR A 33 7.24 -2.98 7.30
C THR A 33 8.02 -4.15 6.65
N VAL A 34 8.15 -4.14 5.33
CA VAL A 34 8.85 -5.18 4.56
C VAL A 34 10.34 -5.21 4.90
N SER A 35 10.98 -4.04 5.00
CA SER A 35 12.42 -3.95 5.32
C SER A 35 12.72 -4.46 6.73
N ILE A 36 11.90 -4.09 7.71
CA ILE A 36 12.01 -4.55 9.11
C ILE A 36 11.85 -6.06 9.19
N PHE A 37 10.86 -6.62 8.49
CA PHE A 37 10.62 -8.06 8.44
C PHE A 37 11.80 -8.81 7.82
N ARG A 38 12.26 -8.39 6.64
CA ARG A 38 13.37 -9.04 5.92
C ARG A 38 14.68 -9.00 6.70
N ALA A 39 14.92 -7.94 7.46
CA ALA A 39 16.11 -7.79 8.28
C ALA A 39 15.99 -8.46 9.66
N GLY A 40 14.84 -9.06 10.01
CA GLY A 40 14.63 -9.74 11.30
C GLY A 40 14.73 -8.80 12.50
N LEU A 41 14.51 -7.49 12.32
CA LEU A 41 14.82 -6.50 13.36
C LEU A 41 13.89 -6.61 14.58
N ARG A 42 12.67 -7.14 14.42
CA ARG A 42 11.73 -7.26 15.55
C ARG A 42 12.26 -8.16 16.66
N ASP A 43 12.93 -9.24 16.27
CA ASP A 43 13.42 -10.25 17.20
C ASP A 43 14.78 -9.87 17.81
N SER A 44 15.43 -8.81 17.30
CA SER A 44 16.72 -8.34 17.79
C SER A 44 16.62 -7.18 18.80
N PHE A 45 15.44 -6.61 19.00
CA PHE A 45 15.25 -5.56 20.00
C PHE A 45 15.01 -6.11 21.40
N PRO A 46 15.35 -5.35 22.46
CA PRO A 46 14.99 -5.71 23.83
C PRO A 46 13.46 -5.85 24.00
N ASP A 47 13.00 -6.74 24.87
CA ASP A 47 11.56 -6.94 25.19
C ASP A 47 10.82 -5.66 25.63
N SER A 48 11.56 -4.67 26.12
CA SER A 48 11.03 -3.35 26.49
C SER A 48 10.73 -2.44 25.30
N LEU A 49 11.12 -2.82 24.07
CA LEU A 49 10.87 -2.08 22.84
C LEU A 49 10.07 -2.92 21.85
N LYS A 50 8.86 -2.46 21.53
CA LYS A 50 7.99 -3.10 20.54
C LYS A 50 7.89 -2.24 19.28
N LEU A 51 8.19 -2.83 18.13
CA LEU A 51 7.88 -2.25 16.84
C LEU A 51 6.47 -2.66 16.39
N LEU A 52 5.65 -1.66 16.07
CA LEU A 52 4.30 -1.82 15.54
C LEU A 52 4.30 -1.42 14.07
N SER A 53 3.55 -2.17 13.26
CA SER A 53 3.23 -1.78 11.90
C SER A 53 1.83 -1.19 11.88
N GLY A 54 1.76 0.10 11.58
CA GLY A 54 0.53 0.85 11.44
C GLY A 54 -0.05 0.77 10.03
N PRO A 55 -1.06 1.61 9.71
CA PRO A 55 -1.77 1.60 8.45
C PRO A 55 -0.95 2.25 7.31
N GLY A 56 0.17 1.63 6.94
CA GLY A 56 1.11 2.14 5.94
C GLY A 56 0.86 1.70 4.50
N CYS A 57 -0.33 1.18 4.20
CA CYS A 57 -0.71 0.63 2.90
C CYS A 57 -1.99 1.32 2.41
N PRO A 58 -1.91 2.26 1.44
CA PRO A 58 -3.07 3.04 0.99
C PRO A 58 -4.16 2.15 0.36
N VAL A 59 -3.76 1.07 -0.30
CA VAL A 59 -4.67 0.04 -0.84
C VAL A 59 -5.46 -0.66 0.26
N CYS A 60 -4.77 -1.05 1.34
CA CYS A 60 -5.34 -1.85 2.42
C CYS A 60 -6.34 -1.06 3.28
N ILE A 61 -6.26 0.28 3.26
CA ILE A 61 -7.13 1.19 4.01
C ILE A 61 -8.16 1.89 3.13
N SER A 62 -8.24 1.52 1.85
CA SER A 62 -9.26 2.05 0.94
C SER A 62 -10.66 1.63 1.38
N ASP A 63 -11.60 2.57 1.36
CA ASP A 63 -12.98 2.33 1.80
C ASP A 63 -13.70 1.30 0.92
N HIS A 64 -14.50 0.42 1.54
CA HIS A 64 -15.23 -0.62 0.80
C HIS A 64 -16.25 -0.04 -0.19
N GLY A 65 -16.90 1.08 0.14
CA GLY A 65 -17.82 1.76 -0.76
C GLY A 65 -17.12 2.31 -2.00
N TYR A 66 -15.87 2.77 -1.86
CA TYR A 66 -15.02 3.16 -2.98
C TYR A 66 -14.73 1.98 -3.91
N ILE A 67 -14.34 0.83 -3.36
CA ILE A 67 -14.10 -0.40 -4.14
C ILE A 67 -15.36 -0.86 -4.87
N ASP A 68 -16.51 -0.86 -4.18
CA ASP A 68 -17.80 -1.25 -4.75
C ASP A 68 -18.24 -0.32 -5.90
N ALA A 69 -17.96 0.98 -5.78
CA ALA A 69 -18.24 1.94 -6.84
C ALA A 69 -17.40 1.65 -8.09
N ILE A 70 -16.10 1.34 -7.94
CA ILE A 70 -15.22 1.02 -9.07
C ILE A 70 -15.62 -0.29 -9.73
N ILE A 71 -15.97 -1.32 -8.96
CA ILE A 71 -16.50 -2.59 -9.50
C ILE A 71 -17.80 -2.34 -10.26
N SER A 72 -18.67 -1.47 -9.77
CA SER A 72 -19.91 -1.13 -10.49
C SER A 72 -19.63 -0.36 -11.78
N LEU A 73 -18.59 0.48 -11.81
CA LEU A 73 -18.15 1.17 -13.03
C LEU A 73 -17.54 0.20 -14.05
N SER A 74 -16.94 -0.91 -13.63
CA SER A 74 -16.35 -1.87 -14.59
C SER A 74 -17.39 -2.55 -15.46
N ASP A 75 -18.66 -2.55 -15.06
CA ASP A 75 -19.75 -3.11 -15.88
C ASP A 75 -20.22 -2.17 -16.99
N ARG A 76 -19.66 -0.96 -17.09
CA ARG A 76 -20.02 0.03 -18.10
C ARG A 76 -19.10 -0.04 -19.32
N SER A 77 -19.69 0.08 -20.50
CA SER A 77 -18.98 0.12 -21.79
C SER A 77 -18.52 1.52 -22.22
N ASP A 78 -18.97 2.58 -21.53
CA ASP A 78 -18.63 3.98 -21.84
C ASP A 78 -17.34 4.48 -21.16
N CYS A 79 -16.72 3.66 -20.30
CA CYS A 79 -15.51 4.04 -19.59
C CYS A 79 -14.41 2.98 -19.62
N ILE A 80 -13.17 3.44 -19.42
CA ILE A 80 -12.00 2.61 -19.17
C ILE A 80 -11.51 2.94 -17.76
N ILE A 81 -11.36 1.91 -16.93
CA ILE A 81 -10.78 2.02 -15.60
C ILE A 81 -9.28 1.84 -15.70
N ALA A 82 -8.52 2.85 -15.29
CA ALA A 82 -7.08 2.75 -15.09
C ALA A 82 -6.80 2.57 -13.60
N THR A 83 -6.01 1.57 -13.22
CA THR A 83 -5.73 1.26 -11.81
C THR A 83 -4.33 0.68 -11.63
N TYR A 84 -3.77 0.83 -10.44
CA TYR A 84 -2.56 0.09 -10.05
C TYR A 84 -2.85 -1.42 -9.92
N GLY A 85 -1.81 -2.23 -10.07
CA GLY A 85 -1.95 -3.69 -10.13
C GLY A 85 -2.32 -4.35 -8.79
N ASP A 86 -2.00 -3.72 -7.66
CA ASP A 86 -2.39 -4.17 -6.33
C ASP A 86 -3.89 -4.00 -6.06
N MET A 87 -4.47 -2.92 -6.57
CA MET A 87 -5.91 -2.61 -6.43
C MET A 87 -6.83 -3.64 -7.08
N ILE A 88 -6.36 -4.40 -8.09
CA ILE A 88 -7.25 -5.32 -8.83
C ILE A 88 -7.80 -6.46 -7.96
N ARG A 89 -7.07 -6.81 -6.90
CA ARG A 89 -7.38 -7.94 -6.01
C ARG A 89 -8.15 -7.53 -4.76
N VAL A 90 -8.36 -6.24 -4.53
CA VAL A 90 -9.08 -5.76 -3.35
C VAL A 90 -10.53 -6.24 -3.43
N PRO A 91 -11.04 -6.95 -2.41
CA PRO A 91 -12.40 -7.48 -2.43
C PRO A 91 -13.42 -6.36 -2.17
N GLY A 92 -14.45 -6.33 -3.00
CA GLY A 92 -15.72 -5.64 -2.74
C GLY A 92 -16.87 -6.65 -2.57
N ARG A 93 -18.09 -6.15 -2.40
CA ARG A 93 -19.31 -6.94 -2.19
C ARG A 93 -19.63 -7.88 -3.35
N LYS A 94 -19.31 -7.48 -4.57
CA LYS A 94 -19.60 -8.22 -5.82
C LYS A 94 -18.36 -8.88 -6.43
N GLY A 95 -17.34 -9.13 -5.61
CA GLY A 95 -16.07 -9.71 -6.05
C GLY A 95 -14.97 -8.67 -6.14
N SER A 96 -14.03 -8.86 -7.06
CA SER A 96 -12.89 -7.94 -7.28
C SER A 96 -12.79 -7.54 -8.75
N LEU A 97 -11.99 -6.50 -9.03
CA LEU A 97 -11.72 -6.09 -10.41
C LEU A 97 -10.99 -7.18 -11.21
N GLU A 98 -10.18 -8.01 -10.56
CA GLU A 98 -9.50 -9.16 -11.17
C GLU A 98 -10.51 -10.06 -11.92
N GLN A 99 -11.70 -10.27 -11.35
CA GLN A 99 -12.76 -11.08 -11.95
C GLN A 99 -13.44 -10.41 -13.15
N ARG A 100 -13.31 -9.08 -13.28
CA ARG A 100 -13.90 -8.26 -14.34
C ARG A 100 -12.92 -7.89 -15.45
N THR A 101 -11.62 -8.18 -15.28
CA THR A 101 -10.57 -7.92 -16.29
C THR A 101 -10.89 -8.47 -17.68
N LYS A 102 -11.63 -9.59 -17.76
CA LYS A 102 -12.06 -10.20 -19.02
C LYS A 102 -12.96 -9.30 -19.89
N GLN A 103 -13.61 -8.30 -19.30
CA GLN A 103 -14.44 -7.32 -20.03
C GLN A 103 -13.59 -6.34 -20.86
N GLY A 104 -12.26 -6.28 -20.65
CA GLY A 104 -11.31 -5.53 -21.47
C GLY A 104 -11.26 -4.02 -21.24
N ASN A 105 -12.14 -3.48 -20.38
CA ASN A 105 -12.20 -2.06 -20.02
C ASN A 105 -11.39 -1.69 -18.76
N ILE A 106 -10.58 -2.62 -18.23
CA ILE A 106 -9.66 -2.37 -17.11
C ILE A 106 -8.23 -2.35 -17.64
N LYS A 107 -7.47 -1.31 -17.31
CA LYS A 107 -6.07 -1.11 -17.69
C LYS A 107 -5.22 -0.97 -16.44
N ILE A 108 -4.21 -1.84 -16.31
CA ILE A 108 -3.22 -1.73 -15.26
C ILE A 108 -2.20 -0.67 -15.69
N VAL A 109 -1.95 0.29 -14.80
CA VAL A 109 -0.97 1.37 -15.01
C VAL A 109 0.11 1.32 -13.93
N LEU A 110 1.28 1.87 -14.24
CA LEU A 110 2.38 2.02 -13.27
C LEU A 110 2.48 3.45 -12.73
N SER A 111 1.85 4.41 -13.41
CA SER A 111 1.88 5.83 -13.04
C SER A 111 0.61 6.55 -13.46
N ALA A 112 0.36 7.71 -12.85
CA ALA A 112 -0.71 8.61 -13.29
C ALA A 112 -0.47 9.15 -14.72
N GLU A 113 0.79 9.24 -15.18
CA GLU A 113 1.11 9.65 -16.55
C GLU A 113 0.61 8.64 -17.60
N ASP A 114 0.64 7.35 -17.27
CA ASP A 114 0.11 6.31 -18.18
C ASP A 114 -1.40 6.46 -18.39
N VAL A 115 -2.13 6.97 -17.39
CA VAL A 115 -3.56 7.30 -17.50
C VAL A 115 -3.77 8.37 -18.58
N LEU A 116 -2.92 9.40 -18.62
CA LEU A 116 -3.02 10.46 -19.63
C LEU A 116 -2.74 9.92 -21.04
N LYS A 117 -1.83 8.95 -21.19
CA LYS A 117 -1.60 8.28 -22.48
C LYS A 117 -2.84 7.50 -22.91
N ILE A 118 -3.47 6.76 -22.00
CA ILE A 118 -4.72 6.03 -22.27
C ILE A 118 -5.83 7.00 -22.68
N ALA A 119 -5.97 8.14 -22.00
CA ALA A 119 -6.97 9.16 -22.33
C ALA A 119 -6.79 9.74 -23.74
N LYS A 120 -5.54 10.00 -24.15
CA LYS A 120 -5.24 10.48 -25.51
C LYS A 120 -5.56 9.44 -26.58
N GLN A 121 -5.40 8.14 -26.28
CA GLN A 121 -5.66 7.05 -27.22
C GLN A 121 -7.16 6.70 -27.35
N HIS A 122 -7.98 7.06 -26.37
CA HIS A 122 -9.41 6.74 -26.31
C HIS A 122 -10.26 8.00 -26.08
N PRO A 123 -10.28 8.96 -27.03
CA PRO A 123 -10.98 10.23 -26.86
C PRO A 123 -12.51 10.09 -26.78
N ASP A 124 -13.06 8.94 -27.22
CA ASP A 124 -14.49 8.60 -27.17
C ASP A 124 -14.92 7.97 -25.82
N LYS A 125 -13.97 7.68 -24.92
CA LYS A 125 -14.22 7.00 -23.64
C LYS A 125 -13.95 7.92 -22.45
N LYS A 126 -14.70 7.70 -21.38
CA LYS A 126 -14.39 8.28 -20.08
C LYS A 126 -13.27 7.49 -19.42
N ILE A 127 -12.17 8.14 -19.07
CA ILE A 127 -11.11 7.49 -18.32
C ILE A 127 -11.34 7.72 -16.84
N VAL A 128 -11.45 6.64 -16.07
CA VAL A 128 -11.61 6.68 -14.61
C VAL A 128 -10.33 6.15 -13.99
N PHE A 129 -9.57 7.02 -13.34
CA PHE A 129 -8.37 6.62 -12.62
C PHE A 129 -8.71 6.28 -11.16
N VAL A 130 -8.36 5.06 -10.76
CA VAL A 130 -8.42 4.60 -9.37
C VAL A 130 -7.21 5.16 -8.63
N ALA A 131 -7.30 6.43 -8.27
CA ALA A 131 -6.25 7.17 -7.58
C ALA A 131 -6.23 6.81 -6.08
N VAL A 132 -5.49 5.76 -5.74
CA VAL A 132 -5.22 5.35 -4.37
C VAL A 132 -3.76 5.60 -4.06
N GLY A 133 -3.48 6.34 -2.99
CA GLY A 133 -2.13 6.72 -2.61
C GLY A 133 -2.12 7.59 -1.35
N PHE A 134 -0.92 7.74 -0.78
CA PHE A 134 -0.63 8.77 0.22
C PHE A 134 0.00 9.99 -0.48
N GLU A 135 0.67 10.86 0.25
CA GLU A 135 1.20 12.14 -0.27
C GLU A 135 2.35 11.99 -1.28
N THR A 136 2.93 10.79 -1.43
CA THR A 136 4.11 10.52 -2.29
C THR A 136 3.75 10.54 -3.77
#